data_AF-A0A7V4U171-F1
#
_entry.id   AF-A0A7V4U171-F1
#
_cell.length_a   1.000
_cell.length_b   1.000
_cell.length_c   1.000
_cell.angle_alpha   90.00
_cell.angle_beta   90.00
_cell.angle_gamma   90.00
#
_symmetry.space_group_name_H-M   'P 1'
#
loop_
_entity.id
_entity.type
_entity.pdbx_description
1 polymer ?
#
loop_
_entity_poly.entity_id
_entity_poly.type
_entity_poly.pdbx_seq_one_letter_code
_entity_poly.pdbx_strand_id
1 'polypeptide(L)'
;MKHNILKIALVILTLVSFSEAQSLAELKNLLERLDRKIKTVEQLAVRYQNDKAIELVKQARKNFREAISYLQQGKFNRAKMAYVRSLKQAEWAAQIVLYKPAARANQKLNELMRRAERAVNLSGNEDARYMLNKARAFQRKAELAFKQEKYIESQQYYRLSTYFANKVLDMVSIGKRPAVPTDFEQYYKSLMSLYKSIPHYEGNREYEGILRKVRSFMDKARELYEKEDTRQAFMYLQICERMLHRAVDLSQSTTTGRKEQIRANLESLQRYVNGIEQTLGKTENKNAERLLKKANQYLRGAMRDFEKGDYVSAQNKTMLIQRMASKALRYTTTDGSGASANIRLNARIEEAEKLLQLRREQLGEDRSGSAEYLLDQASKLIEGSRIAYENGKTNESFKKLQLALRLMNQSKSLAKAGSVYDPDNLLKRYNRLSDTLTSLEDQTDIQNDSAVAVLRRLLNKAKENLDSGNLVVAAHLISIVENQMDFILKDAIK
;
A
#
# COMPACT_ATOMS: atom_id res chain seq x y z
N MET A 1 -42.14 -28.14 57.65
CA MET A 1 -41.01 -28.92 57.07
C MET A 1 -41.16 -29.24 55.58
N LYS A 2 -42.31 -29.74 55.07
CA LYS A 2 -42.48 -30.09 53.64
C LYS A 2 -42.27 -28.93 52.63
N HIS A 3 -42.52 -27.68 53.03
CA HIS A 3 -42.33 -26.51 52.15
C HIS A 3 -40.88 -26.07 51.95
N ASN A 4 -39.96 -26.36 52.88
CA ASN A 4 -38.55 -25.98 52.75
C ASN A 4 -37.77 -26.97 51.87
N ILE A 5 -38.17 -28.24 51.85
CA ILE A 5 -37.58 -29.27 50.98
C ILE A 5 -37.92 -28.99 49.50
N LEU A 6 -39.15 -28.53 49.22
CA LEU A 6 -39.59 -28.17 47.88
C LEU A 6 -38.82 -26.96 47.31
N LYS A 7 -38.53 -25.96 48.14
CA LYS A 7 -37.76 -24.77 47.73
C LYS A 7 -36.28 -25.09 47.47
N ILE A 8 -35.67 -25.97 48.28
CA ILE A 8 -34.30 -26.43 48.06
C ILE A 8 -34.20 -27.29 46.79
N ALA A 9 -35.18 -28.17 46.54
CA ALA A 9 -35.23 -28.95 45.31
C ALA A 9 -35.42 -28.05 44.06
N LEU A 10 -36.23 -26.99 44.15
CA LEU A 10 -36.44 -26.04 43.06
C LEU A 10 -35.16 -25.22 42.78
N VAL A 11 -34.43 -24.80 43.81
CA VAL A 11 -33.17 -24.06 43.68
C VAL A 11 -32.04 -24.94 43.13
N ILE A 12 -31.99 -26.23 43.52
CA ILE A 12 -31.04 -27.20 42.95
C ILE A 12 -31.39 -27.52 41.49
N LEU A 13 -32.67 -27.68 41.14
CA LEU A 13 -33.10 -27.87 39.75
C LEU A 13 -32.76 -26.64 38.88
N THR A 14 -32.95 -25.42 39.37
CA THR A 14 -32.62 -24.21 38.60
C THR A 14 -31.11 -23.99 38.48
N LEU A 15 -30.32 -24.29 39.51
CA LEU A 15 -28.86 -24.19 39.45
C LEU A 15 -28.21 -25.25 38.54
N VAL A 16 -28.72 -26.49 38.55
CA VAL A 16 -28.27 -27.55 37.61
C VAL A 16 -28.65 -27.19 36.17
N SER A 17 -29.86 -26.65 35.96
CA SER A 17 -30.31 -26.19 34.65
C SER A 17 -29.46 -25.02 34.11
N PHE A 18 -28.99 -24.12 34.97
CA PHE A 18 -28.17 -22.96 34.57
C PHE A 18 -26.74 -23.36 34.20
N SER A 19 -26.13 -24.28 34.96
CA SER A 19 -24.83 -24.91 34.64
C SER A 19 -24.87 -25.68 33.33
N GLU A 20 -25.90 -26.49 33.11
CA GLU A 20 -26.07 -27.25 31.86
C GLU A 20 -26.35 -26.33 30.67
N ALA A 21 -27.17 -25.28 30.84
CA ALA A 21 -27.47 -24.32 29.77
C ALA A 21 -26.22 -23.55 29.31
N GLN A 22 -25.35 -23.15 30.25
CA GLN A 22 -24.07 -22.50 29.93
C GLN A 22 -23.12 -23.48 29.21
N SER A 23 -23.01 -24.72 29.69
CA SER A 23 -22.20 -25.76 29.05
C SER A 23 -22.71 -26.12 27.63
N LEU A 24 -24.02 -26.01 27.39
CA LEU A 24 -24.68 -26.30 26.12
C LEU A 24 -24.42 -25.19 25.10
N ALA A 25 -24.48 -23.93 25.52
CA ALA A 25 -24.12 -22.79 24.69
C ALA A 25 -22.63 -22.82 24.28
N GLU A 26 -21.74 -23.16 25.23
CA GLU A 26 -20.31 -23.34 24.96
C GLU A 26 -20.06 -24.49 23.97
N LEU A 27 -20.68 -25.65 24.18
CA LEU A 27 -20.50 -26.81 23.29
C LEU A 27 -21.03 -26.55 21.88
N LYS A 28 -22.14 -25.81 21.72
CA LYS A 28 -22.63 -25.35 20.41
C LYS A 28 -21.62 -24.45 19.70
N ASN A 29 -21.08 -23.46 20.39
CA ASN A 29 -20.04 -22.57 19.84
C ASN A 29 -18.78 -23.36 19.42
N LEU A 30 -18.36 -24.33 20.24
CA LEU A 30 -17.23 -25.21 19.93
C LEU A 30 -17.50 -26.07 18.69
N LEU A 31 -18.72 -26.62 18.55
CA LEU A 31 -19.12 -27.38 17.37
C LEU A 31 -19.14 -26.51 16.11
N GLU A 32 -19.61 -25.27 16.16
CA GLU A 32 -19.56 -24.35 15.02
C GLU A 32 -18.14 -24.00 14.59
N ARG A 33 -17.23 -23.80 15.55
CA ARG A 33 -15.81 -23.60 15.26
C ARG A 33 -15.19 -24.85 14.62
N LEU A 34 -15.54 -26.02 15.12
CA LEU A 34 -15.06 -27.29 14.60
C LEU A 34 -15.60 -27.57 13.19
N ASP A 35 -16.86 -27.26 12.87
CA ASP A 35 -17.40 -27.39 11.51
C ASP A 35 -16.61 -26.55 10.51
N ARG A 36 -16.34 -25.28 10.86
CA ARG A 36 -15.49 -24.39 10.05
C ARG A 36 -14.11 -24.97 9.83
N LYS A 37 -13.46 -25.46 10.89
CA LYS A 37 -12.13 -26.10 10.82
C LYS A 37 -12.15 -27.33 9.92
N ILE A 38 -13.14 -28.22 10.07
CA ILE A 38 -13.27 -29.42 9.23
C ILE A 38 -13.46 -29.03 7.76
N LYS A 39 -14.33 -28.07 7.44
CA LYS A 39 -14.55 -27.60 6.07
C LYS A 39 -13.27 -27.04 5.43
N THR A 40 -12.52 -26.21 6.17
CA THR A 40 -11.25 -25.66 5.68
C THR A 40 -10.24 -26.78 5.38
N VAL A 41 -10.07 -27.71 6.32
CA VAL A 41 -9.12 -28.83 6.16
C VAL A 41 -9.55 -29.77 5.04
N GLU A 42 -10.85 -30.00 4.86
CA GLU A 42 -11.43 -30.80 3.77
C GLU A 42 -11.08 -30.21 2.40
N GLN A 43 -11.35 -28.92 2.20
CA GLN A 43 -11.03 -28.23 0.95
C GLN A 43 -9.54 -28.33 0.60
N LEU A 44 -8.67 -28.22 1.61
CA LEU A 44 -7.23 -28.33 1.44
C LEU A 44 -6.79 -29.76 1.16
N ALA A 45 -7.32 -30.75 1.89
CA ALA A 45 -6.98 -32.15 1.70
C ALA A 45 -7.35 -32.64 0.29
N VAL A 46 -8.51 -32.23 -0.22
CA VAL A 46 -8.95 -32.50 -1.60
C VAL A 46 -8.03 -31.81 -2.60
N ARG A 47 -7.74 -30.51 -2.39
CA ARG A 47 -6.89 -29.74 -3.31
C ARG A 47 -5.46 -30.29 -3.40
N TYR A 48 -4.92 -30.78 -2.29
CA TYR A 48 -3.59 -31.38 -2.24
C TYR A 48 -3.58 -32.88 -2.53
N GLN A 49 -4.74 -33.49 -2.81
CA GLN A 49 -4.89 -34.92 -3.09
C GLN A 49 -4.17 -35.78 -2.03
N ASN A 50 -4.32 -35.43 -0.75
CA ASN A 50 -3.68 -36.15 0.34
C ASN A 50 -4.65 -37.17 0.94
N ASP A 51 -4.56 -38.43 0.49
CA ASP A 51 -5.50 -39.50 0.86
C ASP A 51 -5.63 -39.69 2.36
N LYS A 52 -4.51 -39.65 3.09
CA LYS A 52 -4.49 -39.78 4.55
C LYS A 52 -5.24 -38.64 5.25
N ALA A 53 -5.07 -37.40 4.77
CA ALA A 53 -5.80 -36.26 5.31
C ALA A 53 -7.28 -36.29 4.92
N ILE A 54 -7.61 -36.72 3.70
CA ILE A 54 -9.00 -36.93 3.26
C ILE A 54 -9.69 -37.96 4.17
N GLU A 55 -9.02 -39.06 4.49
CA GLU A 55 -9.56 -40.08 5.40
C GLU A 55 -9.79 -39.53 6.81
N LEU A 56 -8.80 -38.83 7.37
CA LEU A 56 -8.93 -38.19 8.68
C LEU A 56 -10.06 -37.16 8.73
N VAL A 57 -10.26 -36.39 7.65
CA VAL A 57 -11.39 -35.46 7.51
C VAL A 57 -12.72 -36.21 7.47
N LYS A 58 -12.82 -37.31 6.72
CA LYS A 58 -14.03 -38.15 6.71
C LYS A 58 -14.37 -38.67 8.10
N GLN A 59 -13.37 -39.16 8.84
CA GLN A 59 -13.56 -39.59 10.22
C GLN A 59 -13.98 -38.44 11.15
N ALA A 60 -13.35 -37.26 10.99
CA ALA A 60 -13.74 -36.06 11.74
C ALA A 60 -15.20 -35.68 11.46
N ARG A 61 -15.62 -35.69 10.19
CA ARG A 61 -17.01 -35.41 9.79
C ARG A 61 -18.01 -36.39 10.41
N LYS A 62 -17.65 -37.67 10.47
CA LYS A 62 -18.47 -38.70 11.13
C LYS A 62 -18.64 -38.39 12.62
N ASN A 63 -17.55 -38.19 13.35
CA ASN A 63 -17.57 -37.87 14.78
C ASN A 63 -18.28 -36.55 15.08
N PHE A 64 -18.17 -35.56 14.19
CA PHE A 64 -18.91 -34.30 14.29
C PHE A 64 -20.43 -34.50 14.21
N ARG A 65 -20.90 -35.31 13.25
CA ARG A 65 -22.34 -35.66 13.13
C ARG A 65 -22.83 -36.43 14.36
N GLU A 66 -22.02 -37.36 14.88
CA GLU A 66 -22.31 -38.06 16.14
C GLU A 66 -22.44 -37.07 17.31
N ALA A 67 -21.54 -36.08 17.40
CA ALA A 67 -21.58 -35.07 18.45
C ALA A 67 -22.88 -34.23 18.41
N ILE A 68 -23.31 -33.81 17.21
CA ILE A 68 -24.60 -33.11 17.02
C ILE A 68 -25.77 -34.00 17.43
N SER A 69 -25.78 -35.27 17.00
CA SER A 69 -26.86 -36.21 17.31
C SER A 69 -26.98 -36.44 18.82
N TYR A 70 -25.86 -36.66 19.52
CA TYR A 70 -25.86 -36.80 20.97
C TYR A 70 -26.32 -35.53 21.69
N LEU A 71 -25.96 -34.35 21.16
CA LEU A 71 -26.41 -33.08 21.70
C LEU A 71 -27.93 -32.91 21.58
N GLN A 72 -28.50 -33.26 20.43
CA GLN A 72 -29.96 -33.24 20.19
C GLN A 72 -30.72 -34.23 21.09
N GLN A 73 -30.08 -35.35 21.46
CA GLN A 73 -30.64 -36.35 22.38
C GLN A 73 -30.41 -36.01 23.87
N GLY A 74 -29.83 -34.84 24.20
CA GLY A 74 -29.50 -34.48 25.59
C GLY A 74 -28.35 -35.27 26.22
N LYS A 75 -27.58 -36.05 25.44
CA LYS A 75 -26.47 -36.89 25.91
C LYS A 75 -25.15 -36.12 25.93
N PHE A 76 -25.04 -35.09 26.78
CA PHE A 76 -23.93 -34.12 26.79
C PHE A 76 -22.52 -34.74 26.87
N ASN A 77 -22.30 -35.70 27.77
CA ASN A 77 -20.98 -36.34 27.91
C ASN A 77 -20.58 -37.10 26.64
N ARG A 78 -21.53 -37.76 25.96
CA ARG A 78 -21.27 -38.44 24.69
C ARG A 78 -21.02 -37.44 23.56
N ALA A 79 -21.76 -36.33 23.54
CA ALA A 79 -21.53 -35.23 22.60
C ALA A 79 -20.13 -34.65 22.76
N LYS A 80 -19.69 -34.39 23.99
CA LYS A 80 -18.34 -33.89 24.30
C LYS A 80 -17.24 -34.88 23.88
N MET A 81 -17.42 -36.17 24.16
CA MET A 81 -16.46 -37.20 23.71
C MET A 81 -16.37 -37.32 22.19
N ALA A 82 -17.50 -37.25 21.48
CA ALA A 82 -17.53 -37.24 20.03
C ALA A 82 -16.88 -35.96 19.45
N TYR A 83 -17.13 -34.80 20.07
CA TYR A 83 -16.47 -33.54 19.74
C TYR A 83 -14.95 -33.64 19.87
N VAL A 84 -14.42 -34.14 20.99
CA VAL A 84 -12.96 -34.29 21.20
C VAL A 84 -12.33 -35.21 20.15
N ARG A 85 -12.97 -36.34 19.83
CA ARG A 85 -12.49 -37.25 18.78
C ARG A 85 -12.46 -36.58 17.41
N SER A 86 -13.53 -35.86 17.08
CA SER A 86 -13.63 -35.08 15.84
C SER A 86 -12.56 -33.99 15.76
N LEU A 87 -12.34 -33.26 16.85
CA LEU A 87 -11.31 -32.21 16.92
C LEU A 87 -9.91 -32.79 16.70
N LYS A 88 -9.57 -33.88 17.40
CA LYS A 88 -8.26 -34.54 17.27
C LYS A 88 -7.99 -34.99 15.83
N GLN A 89 -8.98 -35.55 15.15
CA GLN A 89 -8.85 -35.97 13.75
C GLN A 89 -8.72 -34.78 12.79
N ALA A 90 -9.52 -33.73 12.99
CA ALA A 90 -9.42 -32.50 12.21
C ALA A 90 -8.06 -31.81 12.40
N GLU A 91 -7.52 -31.81 13.62
CA GLU A 91 -6.19 -31.29 13.92
C GLU A 91 -5.07 -32.10 13.28
N TRP A 92 -5.19 -33.43 13.31
CA TRP A 92 -4.20 -34.28 12.68
C TRP A 92 -4.20 -34.12 11.16
N ALA A 93 -5.39 -34.05 10.55
CA ALA A 93 -5.53 -33.73 9.14
C ALA A 93 -4.91 -32.36 8.84
N ALA A 94 -5.22 -31.32 9.63
CA ALA A 94 -4.64 -29.99 9.49
C ALA A 94 -3.10 -30.02 9.60
N GLN A 95 -2.52 -30.79 10.53
CA GLN A 95 -1.07 -30.94 10.63
C GLN A 95 -0.44 -31.51 9.36
N ILE A 96 -1.12 -32.44 8.70
CA ILE A 96 -0.63 -33.08 7.47
C ILE A 96 -0.72 -32.11 6.29
N VAL A 97 -1.84 -31.41 6.11
CA VAL A 97 -2.09 -30.59 4.91
C VAL A 97 -1.70 -29.12 5.04
N LEU A 98 -1.55 -28.61 6.27
CA LEU A 98 -1.26 -27.21 6.55
C LEU A 98 0.07 -27.02 7.26
N TYR A 99 0.16 -27.46 8.51
CA TYR A 99 1.23 -27.03 9.39
C TYR A 99 2.59 -27.61 9.00
N LYS A 100 2.69 -28.91 8.71
CA LYS A 100 3.99 -29.52 8.31
C LYS A 100 4.49 -29.00 6.96
N PRO A 101 3.67 -28.92 5.89
CA PRO A 101 4.11 -28.33 4.64
C PRO A 101 4.50 -26.86 4.77
N ALA A 102 3.72 -26.05 5.48
CA ALA A 102 4.02 -24.63 5.68
C ALA A 102 5.28 -24.40 6.51
N ALA A 103 5.49 -25.18 7.59
CA ALA A 103 6.71 -25.10 8.38
C ALA A 103 7.95 -25.48 7.56
N ARG A 104 7.87 -26.55 6.76
CA ARG A 104 8.95 -26.95 5.83
C ARG A 104 9.19 -25.89 4.76
N ALA A 105 8.13 -25.29 4.21
CA ALA A 105 8.24 -24.21 3.24
C ALA A 105 8.91 -22.98 3.85
N ASN A 106 8.54 -22.60 5.08
CA ASN A 106 9.14 -21.47 5.77
C ASN A 106 10.61 -21.73 6.12
N GLN A 107 10.96 -22.94 6.58
CA GLN A 107 12.36 -23.32 6.82
C GLN A 107 13.21 -23.23 5.55
N LYS A 108 12.73 -23.81 4.44
CA LYS A 108 13.42 -23.73 3.14
C LYS A 108 13.54 -22.30 2.66
N LEU A 109 12.49 -21.50 2.81
CA LEU A 109 12.51 -20.09 2.43
C LEU A 109 13.50 -19.30 3.30
N ASN A 110 13.54 -19.51 4.62
CA ASN A 110 14.51 -18.86 5.49
C ASN A 110 15.95 -19.18 5.10
N GLU A 111 16.23 -20.43 4.77
CA GLU A 111 17.55 -20.82 4.27
C GLU A 111 17.88 -20.14 2.94
N LEU A 112 16.91 -20.10 2.01
CA LEU A 112 17.05 -19.44 0.72
C LEU A 112 17.28 -17.93 0.88
N MET A 113 16.53 -17.28 1.77
CA MET A 113 16.67 -15.85 2.11
C MET A 113 18.05 -15.57 2.68
N ARG A 114 18.56 -16.39 3.62
CA ARG A 114 19.92 -16.23 4.15
C ARG A 114 21.01 -16.38 3.08
N ARG A 115 20.81 -17.27 2.10
CA ARG A 115 21.72 -17.40 0.96
C ARG A 115 21.65 -16.15 0.06
N ALA A 116 20.44 -15.70 -0.26
CA ALA A 116 20.19 -14.51 -1.08
C ALA A 116 20.75 -13.23 -0.43
N GLU A 117 20.57 -13.05 0.88
CA GLU A 117 21.12 -11.94 1.65
C GLU A 117 22.65 -11.89 1.61
N ARG A 118 23.30 -13.04 1.86
CA ARG A 118 24.76 -13.13 1.77
C ARG A 118 25.26 -12.81 0.37
N ALA A 119 24.59 -13.34 -0.65
CA ALA A 119 24.93 -13.08 -2.04
C ALA A 119 24.86 -11.57 -2.35
N VAL A 120 23.73 -10.92 -2.09
CA VAL A 120 23.52 -9.48 -2.35
C VAL A 120 24.58 -8.64 -1.66
N ASN A 121 24.84 -8.90 -0.37
CA ASN A 121 25.80 -8.13 0.42
C ASN A 121 27.23 -8.21 -0.16
N LEU A 122 27.61 -9.35 -0.75
CA LEU A 122 28.93 -9.54 -1.36
C LEU A 122 29.03 -8.92 -2.77
N SER A 123 27.91 -8.75 -3.46
CA SER A 123 27.90 -8.34 -4.87
C SER A 123 27.73 -6.84 -5.13
N GLY A 124 27.14 -6.09 -4.18
CA GLY A 124 26.77 -4.70 -4.39
C GLY A 124 25.71 -4.46 -5.48
N ASN A 125 25.03 -5.51 -5.98
CA ASN A 125 24.02 -5.39 -7.03
C ASN A 125 22.70 -4.81 -6.48
N GLU A 126 22.40 -3.55 -6.81
CA GLU A 126 21.19 -2.85 -6.33
C GLU A 126 19.89 -3.47 -6.84
N ASP A 127 19.84 -3.97 -8.09
CA ASP A 127 18.66 -4.65 -8.62
C ASP A 127 18.39 -5.95 -7.86
N ALA A 128 19.44 -6.68 -7.49
CA ALA A 128 19.33 -7.86 -6.64
C ALA A 128 18.88 -7.50 -5.22
N ARG A 129 19.32 -6.36 -4.68
CA ARG A 129 18.84 -5.84 -3.39
C ARG A 129 17.35 -5.49 -3.44
N TYR A 130 16.89 -4.87 -4.52
CA TYR A 130 15.47 -4.60 -4.74
C TYR A 130 14.63 -5.90 -4.76
N MET A 131 15.08 -6.92 -5.50
CA MET A 131 14.40 -8.23 -5.53
C MET A 131 14.39 -8.93 -4.17
N LEU A 132 15.47 -8.80 -3.39
CA LEU A 132 15.55 -9.34 -2.04
C LEU A 132 14.53 -8.67 -1.11
N ASN A 133 14.36 -7.35 -1.20
CA ASN A 133 13.34 -6.62 -0.44
C ASN A 133 11.92 -7.07 -0.81
N LYS A 134 11.65 -7.32 -2.11
CA LYS A 134 10.38 -7.94 -2.55
C LYS A 134 10.17 -9.32 -1.93
N ALA A 135 11.20 -10.16 -1.90
CA ALA A 135 11.14 -11.49 -1.29
C ALA A 135 10.78 -11.40 0.21
N ARG A 136 11.42 -10.49 0.97
CA ARG A 136 11.12 -10.23 2.39
C ARG A 136 9.68 -9.77 2.61
N ALA A 137 9.21 -8.83 1.79
CA ALA A 137 7.84 -8.31 1.90
C ALA A 137 6.81 -9.44 1.73
N PHE A 138 7.01 -10.33 0.75
CA PHE A 138 6.13 -11.48 0.56
C PHE A 138 6.23 -12.53 1.66
N GLN A 139 7.42 -12.75 2.23
CA GLN A 139 7.57 -13.63 3.39
C GLN A 139 6.71 -13.16 4.57
N ARG A 140 6.78 -11.88 4.92
CA ARG A 140 5.97 -11.30 6.01
C ARG A 140 4.47 -11.43 5.73
N LYS A 141 4.04 -11.18 4.48
CA LYS A 141 2.64 -11.38 4.06
C LYS A 141 2.21 -12.85 4.17
N ALA A 142 3.09 -13.79 3.81
CA ALA A 142 2.84 -15.22 3.94
C ALA A 142 2.61 -15.63 5.39
N GLU A 143 3.46 -15.15 6.29
CA GLU A 143 3.35 -15.41 7.74
C GLU A 143 2.10 -14.78 8.34
N LEU A 144 1.76 -13.55 7.95
CA LEU A 144 0.53 -12.87 8.40
C LEU A 144 -0.72 -13.62 7.93
N ALA A 145 -0.80 -13.96 6.64
CA ALA A 145 -1.91 -14.72 6.08
C ALA A 145 -2.04 -16.10 6.76
N PHE A 146 -0.92 -16.74 7.10
CA PHE A 146 -0.92 -18.00 7.84
C PHE A 146 -1.53 -17.84 9.25
N LYS A 147 -1.12 -16.79 9.98
CA LYS A 147 -1.67 -16.45 11.31
C LYS A 147 -3.16 -16.13 11.26
N GLN A 148 -3.64 -15.56 10.15
CA GLN A 148 -5.05 -15.24 9.90
C GLN A 148 -5.87 -16.41 9.35
N GLU A 149 -5.32 -17.64 9.33
CA GLU A 149 -5.96 -18.84 8.78
C GLU A 149 -6.29 -18.74 7.27
N LYS A 150 -5.70 -17.78 6.55
CA LYS A 150 -5.81 -17.60 5.10
C LYS A 150 -4.74 -18.43 4.38
N TYR A 151 -4.84 -19.75 4.49
CA TYR A 151 -3.77 -20.66 4.09
C TYR A 151 -3.45 -20.67 2.59
N ILE A 152 -4.46 -20.48 1.74
CA ILE A 152 -4.26 -20.42 0.28
C ILE A 152 -3.44 -19.17 -0.08
N GLU A 153 -3.81 -18.02 0.49
CA GLU A 153 -3.13 -16.76 0.28
C GLU A 153 -1.70 -16.81 0.84
N SER A 154 -1.53 -17.40 2.03
CA SER A 154 -0.23 -17.66 2.63
C SER A 154 0.69 -18.47 1.70
N GLN A 155 0.18 -19.54 1.10
CA GLN A 155 0.96 -20.36 0.17
C GLN A 155 1.35 -19.58 -1.09
N GLN A 156 0.44 -18.75 -1.64
CA GLN A 156 0.75 -17.89 -2.79
C GLN A 156 1.89 -16.92 -2.46
N TYR A 157 1.85 -16.29 -1.29
CA TYR A 157 2.92 -15.41 -0.83
C TYR A 157 4.24 -16.15 -0.58
N TYR A 158 4.22 -17.38 -0.05
CA TYR A 158 5.43 -18.20 0.07
C TYR A 158 6.06 -18.48 -1.30
N ARG A 159 5.26 -18.78 -2.33
CA ARG A 159 5.75 -19.00 -3.70
C ARG A 159 6.34 -17.74 -4.30
N LEU A 160 5.70 -16.58 -4.12
CA LEU A 160 6.21 -15.29 -4.58
C LEU A 160 7.53 -14.95 -3.90
N SER A 161 7.62 -15.12 -2.58
CA SER A 161 8.86 -14.90 -1.83
C SER A 161 9.99 -15.82 -2.31
N THR A 162 9.69 -17.11 -2.52
CA THR A 162 10.65 -18.09 -3.06
C THR A 162 11.12 -17.71 -4.47
N TYR A 163 10.22 -17.27 -5.35
CA TYR A 163 10.57 -16.81 -6.70
C TYR A 163 11.58 -15.67 -6.63
N PHE A 164 11.28 -14.61 -5.86
CA PHE A 164 12.15 -13.45 -5.78
C PHE A 164 13.51 -13.80 -5.14
N ALA A 165 13.52 -14.64 -4.10
CA ALA A 165 14.77 -15.08 -3.47
C ALA A 165 15.66 -15.91 -4.43
N ASN A 166 15.06 -16.78 -5.27
CA ASN A 166 15.81 -17.48 -6.32
C ASN A 166 16.34 -16.49 -7.38
N LYS A 167 15.52 -15.52 -7.79
CA LYS A 167 15.91 -14.51 -8.76
C LYS A 167 17.13 -13.71 -8.28
N VAL A 168 17.19 -13.39 -6.98
CA VAL A 168 18.36 -12.76 -6.36
C VAL A 168 19.61 -13.61 -6.53
N LEU A 169 19.53 -14.91 -6.24
CA LEU A 169 20.66 -15.82 -6.40
C LEU A 169 21.10 -15.93 -7.86
N ASP A 170 20.14 -15.97 -8.80
CA ASP A 170 20.44 -15.98 -10.24
C ASP A 170 21.18 -14.69 -10.64
N MET A 171 20.75 -13.53 -10.17
CA MET A 171 21.34 -12.22 -10.49
C MET A 171 22.75 -12.03 -9.89
N VAL A 172 23.05 -12.72 -8.79
CA VAL A 172 24.28 -12.52 -8.02
C VAL A 172 25.28 -13.65 -8.20
N SER A 173 24.90 -14.76 -8.85
CA SER A 173 25.82 -15.86 -9.14
C SER A 173 27.02 -15.37 -9.96
N ILE A 174 28.16 -15.22 -9.26
CA ILE A 174 29.42 -14.63 -9.74
C ILE A 174 29.98 -15.51 -10.86
N GLY A 175 30.08 -14.95 -12.07
CA GLY A 175 30.93 -15.46 -13.16
C GLY A 175 30.36 -16.60 -14.01
N LYS A 176 29.82 -16.23 -15.20
CA LYS A 176 29.43 -17.10 -16.34
C LYS A 176 27.98 -17.60 -16.40
N ARG A 177 26.99 -16.69 -16.32
CA ARG A 177 25.73 -16.91 -17.06
C ARG A 177 25.41 -15.67 -17.89
N PRO A 178 25.07 -15.81 -19.18
CA PRO A 178 24.60 -14.68 -19.96
C PRO A 178 23.33 -14.10 -19.31
N ALA A 179 23.04 -12.82 -19.59
CA ALA A 179 21.80 -12.14 -19.18
C ALA A 179 20.51 -12.84 -19.68
N VAL A 180 20.66 -13.91 -20.46
CA VAL A 180 19.61 -14.79 -20.97
C VAL A 180 19.76 -16.14 -20.25
N PRO A 181 18.71 -16.66 -19.60
CA PRO A 181 18.75 -18.02 -19.04
C PRO A 181 19.17 -19.01 -20.13
N THR A 182 20.21 -19.80 -19.91
CA THR A 182 20.70 -20.76 -20.92
C THR A 182 19.74 -21.92 -21.14
N ASP A 183 18.79 -22.13 -20.23
CA ASP A 183 17.78 -23.17 -20.28
C ASP A 183 16.38 -22.54 -20.41
N PHE A 184 15.77 -22.71 -21.59
CA PHE A 184 14.43 -22.24 -21.90
C PHE A 184 13.37 -22.89 -20.99
N GLU A 185 13.48 -24.20 -20.75
CA GLU A 185 12.50 -24.94 -19.95
C GLU A 185 12.52 -24.47 -18.50
N GLN A 186 13.71 -24.25 -17.95
CA GLN A 186 13.85 -23.74 -16.59
C GLN A 186 13.25 -22.33 -16.48
N TYR A 187 13.52 -21.44 -17.44
CA TYR A 187 12.99 -20.08 -17.42
C TYR A 187 11.46 -20.05 -17.59
N TYR A 188 10.95 -20.82 -18.55
CA TYR A 188 9.52 -20.98 -18.80
C TYR A 188 8.78 -21.50 -17.56
N LYS A 189 9.29 -22.57 -16.94
CA LYS A 189 8.72 -23.14 -15.71
C LYS A 189 8.74 -22.13 -14.55
N SER A 190 9.81 -21.36 -14.41
CA SER A 190 9.92 -20.31 -13.39
C SER A 190 8.85 -19.22 -13.58
N LEU A 191 8.70 -18.71 -14.79
CA LEU A 191 7.68 -17.69 -15.11
C LEU A 191 6.26 -18.25 -15.01
N MET A 192 6.03 -19.51 -15.37
CA MET A 192 4.72 -20.15 -15.24
C MET A 192 4.36 -20.35 -13.77
N SER A 193 5.34 -20.71 -12.94
CA SER A 193 5.18 -20.78 -11.49
C SER A 193 4.83 -19.40 -10.90
N LEU A 194 5.53 -18.35 -11.34
CA LEU A 194 5.20 -16.97 -10.96
C LEU A 194 3.78 -16.62 -11.37
N TYR A 195 3.41 -16.80 -12.64
CA TYR A 195 2.06 -16.54 -13.16
C TYR A 195 0.97 -17.21 -12.32
N LYS A 196 1.13 -18.50 -11.98
CA LYS A 196 0.20 -19.26 -11.15
C LYS A 196 0.15 -18.80 -9.68
N SER A 197 1.16 -18.07 -9.24
CA SER A 197 1.28 -17.60 -7.85
C SER A 197 0.77 -16.18 -7.66
N ILE A 198 0.55 -15.42 -8.74
CA ILE A 198 -0.07 -14.09 -8.65
C ILE A 198 -1.57 -14.26 -8.31
N PRO A 199 -2.10 -13.62 -7.26
CA PRO A 199 -3.50 -13.78 -6.89
C PRO A 199 -4.43 -13.24 -7.99
N HIS A 200 -5.50 -13.95 -8.33
CA HIS A 200 -6.49 -13.41 -9.28
C HIS A 200 -7.25 -12.26 -8.62
N TYR A 201 -7.17 -11.07 -9.23
CA TYR A 201 -7.89 -9.87 -8.80
C TYR A 201 -8.89 -9.49 -9.88
N GLU A 202 -10.16 -9.79 -9.62
CA GLU A 202 -11.26 -9.40 -10.49
C GLU A 202 -11.51 -7.89 -10.39
N GLY A 203 -11.74 -7.24 -11.54
CA GLY A 203 -12.15 -5.83 -11.61
C GLY A 203 -11.02 -4.85 -11.92
N ASN A 204 -9.76 -5.29 -12.00
CA ASN A 204 -8.67 -4.47 -12.51
C ASN A 204 -8.36 -4.82 -13.97
N ARG A 205 -8.97 -4.07 -14.90
CA ARG A 205 -8.80 -4.28 -16.35
C ARG A 205 -7.35 -4.21 -16.82
N GLU A 206 -6.50 -3.39 -16.19
CA GLU A 206 -5.07 -3.32 -16.52
C GLU A 206 -4.36 -4.61 -16.08
N TYR A 207 -4.60 -5.07 -14.85
CA TYR A 207 -4.07 -6.31 -14.31
C TYR A 207 -4.50 -7.55 -15.12
N GLU A 208 -5.80 -7.69 -15.40
CA GLU A 208 -6.35 -8.77 -16.21
C GLU A 208 -5.84 -8.72 -17.66
N GLY A 209 -5.70 -7.50 -18.22
CA GLY A 209 -5.10 -7.29 -19.54
C GLY A 209 -3.64 -7.74 -19.59
N ILE A 210 -2.87 -7.47 -18.54
CA ILE A 210 -1.49 -7.92 -18.39
C ILE A 210 -1.42 -9.45 -18.33
N LEU A 211 -2.22 -10.10 -17.47
CA LEU A 211 -2.19 -11.55 -17.34
C LEU A 211 -2.58 -12.27 -18.64
N ARG A 212 -3.59 -11.77 -19.38
CA ARG A 212 -3.97 -12.31 -20.70
C ARG A 212 -2.83 -12.20 -21.72
N LYS A 213 -2.16 -11.04 -21.77
CA LYS A 213 -1.00 -10.83 -22.66
C LYS A 213 0.17 -11.72 -22.27
N VAL A 214 0.46 -11.85 -20.98
CA VAL A 214 1.49 -12.79 -20.49
C VAL A 214 1.20 -14.19 -20.97
N ARG A 215 -0.05 -14.67 -20.83
CA ARG A 215 -0.41 -16.02 -21.28
C ARG A 215 -0.16 -16.20 -22.78
N SER A 216 -0.65 -15.28 -23.60
CA SER A 216 -0.43 -15.29 -25.05
C SER A 216 1.06 -15.26 -25.42
N PHE A 217 1.87 -14.46 -24.73
CA PHE A 217 3.31 -14.40 -24.97
C PHE A 217 4.07 -15.64 -24.48
N MET A 218 3.61 -16.31 -23.41
CA MET A 218 4.17 -17.59 -22.98
C MET A 218 3.88 -18.68 -24.02
N ASP A 219 2.64 -18.75 -24.52
CA ASP A 219 2.27 -19.72 -25.56
C ASP A 219 3.05 -19.46 -26.85
N LYS A 220 3.24 -18.19 -27.24
CA LYS A 220 4.07 -17.81 -28.39
C LYS A 220 5.56 -18.11 -28.19
N ALA A 221 6.09 -17.94 -26.98
CA ALA A 221 7.48 -18.29 -26.68
C ALA A 221 7.71 -19.80 -26.84
N ARG A 222 6.75 -20.63 -26.41
CA ARG A 222 6.79 -22.10 -26.57
C ARG A 222 6.80 -22.49 -28.05
N GLU A 223 5.90 -21.92 -28.84
CA GLU A 223 5.80 -22.17 -30.28
C GLU A 223 7.11 -21.80 -31.00
N LEU A 224 7.69 -20.63 -30.69
CA LEU A 224 8.95 -20.19 -31.30
C LEU A 224 10.12 -21.08 -30.91
N TYR A 225 10.15 -21.56 -29.67
CA TYR A 225 11.18 -22.50 -29.23
C TYR A 225 11.08 -23.86 -29.93
N GLU A 226 9.86 -24.36 -30.15
CA GLU A 226 9.60 -25.59 -30.92
C GLU A 226 9.98 -25.45 -32.40
N LYS A 227 9.92 -24.23 -32.95
CA LYS A 227 10.41 -23.89 -34.29
C LYS A 227 11.90 -23.54 -34.34
N GLU A 228 12.64 -23.82 -33.26
CA GLU A 228 14.08 -23.54 -33.11
C GLU A 228 14.48 -22.05 -33.17
N ASP A 229 13.51 -21.12 -33.16
CA ASP A 229 13.75 -19.68 -33.01
C ASP A 229 13.95 -19.31 -31.53
N THR A 230 15.05 -19.82 -30.99
CA THR A 230 15.40 -19.69 -29.57
C THR A 230 15.55 -18.23 -29.15
N ARG A 231 16.14 -17.38 -30.01
CA ARG A 231 16.36 -15.96 -29.70
C ARG A 231 15.04 -15.21 -29.50
N GLN A 232 14.07 -15.39 -30.41
CA GLN A 232 12.77 -14.75 -30.25
C GLN A 232 11.98 -15.36 -29.09
N ALA A 233 12.09 -16.67 -28.87
CA ALA A 233 11.45 -17.33 -27.73
C ALA A 233 11.91 -16.72 -26.39
N PHE A 234 13.22 -16.51 -26.20
CA PHE A 234 13.77 -15.85 -25.01
C PHE A 234 13.32 -14.38 -24.88
N MET A 235 13.23 -13.64 -25.98
CA MET A 235 12.73 -12.26 -25.95
C MET A 235 11.29 -12.21 -25.42
N TYR A 236 10.42 -13.13 -25.85
CA TYR A 236 9.06 -13.23 -25.32
C TYR A 236 9.02 -13.59 -23.83
N LEU A 237 9.90 -14.48 -23.35
CA LEU A 237 10.00 -14.78 -21.92
C LEU A 237 10.45 -13.57 -21.09
N GLN A 238 11.39 -12.76 -21.59
CA GLN A 238 11.80 -11.52 -20.92
C GLN A 238 10.66 -10.49 -20.85
N ILE A 239 9.83 -10.41 -21.91
CA ILE A 239 8.63 -9.57 -21.90
C ILE A 239 7.64 -10.09 -20.85
N CYS A 240 7.38 -11.40 -20.82
CA CYS A 240 6.54 -12.03 -19.80
C CYS A 240 7.03 -11.74 -18.39
N GLU A 241 8.34 -11.81 -18.14
CA GLU A 241 8.93 -11.52 -16.83
C GLU A 241 8.60 -10.09 -16.36
N ARG A 242 8.89 -9.08 -17.20
CA ARG A 242 8.59 -7.67 -16.89
C ARG A 242 7.10 -7.46 -16.62
N MET A 243 6.25 -8.06 -17.44
CA MET A 243 4.80 -7.96 -17.29
C MET A 243 4.29 -8.65 -16.02
N LEU A 244 4.85 -9.81 -15.66
CA LEU A 244 4.53 -10.51 -14.43
C LEU A 244 4.98 -9.72 -13.20
N HIS A 245 6.16 -9.08 -13.22
CA HIS A 245 6.59 -8.19 -12.14
C HIS A 245 5.65 -7.00 -11.99
N ARG A 246 5.22 -6.40 -13.10
CA ARG A 246 4.23 -5.32 -13.09
C ARG A 246 2.87 -5.79 -12.54
N ALA A 247 2.42 -6.99 -12.90
CA ALA A 247 1.19 -7.58 -12.34
C ALA A 247 1.32 -7.80 -10.83
N VAL A 248 2.48 -8.27 -10.36
CA VAL A 248 2.80 -8.38 -8.94
C VAL A 248 2.71 -7.02 -8.25
N ASP A 249 3.31 -5.98 -8.81
CA ASP A 249 3.28 -4.63 -8.21
C ASP A 249 1.85 -4.06 -8.17
N LEU A 250 1.08 -4.23 -9.25
CA LEU A 250 -0.33 -3.86 -9.29
C LEU A 250 -1.14 -4.60 -8.22
N SER A 251 -0.89 -5.90 -8.04
CA SER A 251 -1.56 -6.71 -7.02
C SER A 251 -1.26 -6.25 -5.58
N GLN A 252 -0.07 -5.69 -5.34
CA GLN A 252 0.32 -5.16 -4.04
C GLN A 252 -0.30 -3.79 -3.74
N SER A 253 -0.57 -3.00 -4.77
CA SER A 253 -1.09 -1.63 -4.63
C SER A 253 -2.59 -1.55 -4.24
N THR A 254 -3.32 -2.67 -4.27
CA THR A 254 -4.80 -2.62 -4.34
C THR A 254 -5.62 -3.03 -3.12
N THR A 255 -5.08 -3.63 -2.06
CA THR A 255 -5.97 -4.36 -1.11
C THR A 255 -6.17 -3.73 0.28
N THR A 256 -5.21 -2.97 0.81
CA THR A 256 -5.31 -2.37 2.16
C THR A 256 -4.87 -0.91 2.26
N GLY A 257 -4.37 -0.35 1.16
CA GLY A 257 -4.13 1.10 1.04
C GLY A 257 -5.22 1.78 0.23
N ARG A 258 -5.64 1.14 -0.87
CA ARG A 258 -6.62 1.70 -1.81
C ARG A 258 -8.04 1.78 -1.23
N LYS A 259 -8.48 0.82 -0.42
CA LYS A 259 -9.80 0.85 0.22
C LYS A 259 -9.90 1.99 1.24
N GLU A 260 -8.89 2.10 2.10
CA GLU A 260 -8.73 3.15 3.10
C GLU A 260 -8.58 4.52 2.44
N GLN A 261 -7.82 4.60 1.35
CA GLN A 261 -7.67 5.81 0.54
C GLN A 261 -8.95 6.20 -0.20
N ILE A 262 -9.69 5.26 -0.78
CA ILE A 262 -10.98 5.56 -1.44
C ILE A 262 -12.01 5.98 -0.39
N ARG A 263 -12.04 5.34 0.79
CA ARG A 263 -12.87 5.78 1.92
C ARG A 263 -12.53 7.22 2.31
N ALA A 264 -11.26 7.51 2.58
CA ALA A 264 -10.81 8.86 2.94
C ALA A 264 -11.12 9.89 1.83
N ASN A 265 -10.99 9.51 0.55
CA ASN A 265 -11.34 10.38 -0.56
C ASN A 265 -12.85 10.62 -0.68
N LEU A 266 -13.69 9.61 -0.43
CA LEU A 266 -15.15 9.75 -0.43
C LEU A 266 -15.61 10.61 0.75
N GLU A 267 -15.04 10.44 1.93
CA GLU A 267 -15.32 11.27 3.11
C GLU A 267 -14.90 12.72 2.89
N SER A 268 -13.70 12.95 2.32
CA SER A 268 -13.22 14.27 1.94
C SER A 268 -14.11 14.93 0.87
N LEU A 269 -14.53 14.18 -0.16
CA LEU A 269 -15.45 14.68 -1.18
C LEU A 269 -16.84 14.97 -0.63
N GLN A 270 -17.32 14.18 0.33
CA GLN A 270 -18.58 14.45 1.01
C GLN A 270 -18.53 15.77 1.77
N ARG A 271 -17.44 16.02 2.53
CA ARG A 271 -17.23 17.31 3.20
C ARG A 271 -17.17 18.46 2.20
N TYR A 272 -16.45 18.27 1.09
CA TYR A 272 -16.31 19.29 0.04
C TYR A 272 -17.65 19.65 -0.63
N VAL A 273 -18.43 18.64 -1.01
CA VAL A 273 -19.76 18.83 -1.62
C VAL A 273 -20.73 19.49 -0.64
N ASN A 274 -20.75 19.05 0.62
CA ASN A 274 -21.58 19.66 1.67
C ASN A 274 -21.19 21.13 1.92
N GLY A 275 -19.90 21.47 1.91
CA GLY A 275 -19.43 22.85 2.04
C GLY A 275 -19.88 23.75 0.89
N ILE A 276 -19.88 23.21 -0.34
CA ILE A 276 -20.41 23.92 -1.50
C ILE A 276 -21.94 24.07 -1.39
N GLU A 277 -22.66 23.07 -0.88
CA GLU A 277 -24.11 23.12 -0.65
C GLU A 277 -24.51 24.22 0.33
N GLN A 278 -23.78 24.34 1.45
CA GLN A 278 -23.97 25.42 2.43
C GLN A 278 -23.69 26.81 1.85
N THR A 279 -22.76 26.90 0.90
CA THR A 279 -22.44 28.16 0.18
C THR A 279 -23.52 28.49 -0.85
N LEU A 280 -24.04 27.47 -1.55
CA LEU A 280 -25.07 27.59 -2.58
C LEU A 280 -26.44 27.94 -2.02
N GLY A 281 -26.77 27.53 -0.79
CA GLY A 281 -28.01 27.92 -0.11
C GLY A 281 -28.19 29.44 0.06
N LYS A 282 -27.15 30.23 -0.25
CA LYS A 282 -27.15 31.70 -0.23
C LYS A 282 -27.12 32.34 -1.63
N THR A 283 -27.12 31.57 -2.71
CA THR A 283 -27.02 32.07 -4.10
C THR A 283 -28.07 31.44 -5.01
N GLU A 284 -28.82 32.24 -5.77
CA GLU A 284 -29.91 31.77 -6.65
C GLU A 284 -29.44 31.20 -8.02
N ASN A 285 -28.25 30.62 -8.09
CA ASN A 285 -27.71 30.13 -9.36
C ASN A 285 -28.17 28.70 -9.71
N LYS A 286 -29.23 28.60 -10.52
CA LYS A 286 -29.84 27.32 -10.98
C LYS A 286 -28.86 26.36 -11.67
N ASN A 287 -27.80 26.87 -12.33
CA ASN A 287 -26.81 26.02 -12.99
C ASN A 287 -25.84 25.37 -11.98
N ALA A 288 -25.47 26.13 -10.95
CA ALA A 288 -24.64 25.64 -9.86
C ALA A 288 -25.40 24.58 -9.03
N GLU A 289 -26.68 24.84 -8.75
CA GLU A 289 -27.57 23.91 -8.06
C GLU A 289 -27.74 22.59 -8.83
N ARG A 290 -27.95 22.65 -10.15
CA ARG A 290 -28.05 21.45 -11.00
C ARG A 290 -26.77 20.61 -11.01
N LEU A 291 -25.60 21.25 -11.03
CA LEU A 291 -24.30 20.57 -10.99
C LEU A 291 -24.03 19.94 -9.62
N LEU A 292 -24.39 20.63 -8.55
CA LEU A 292 -24.27 20.11 -7.19
C LEU A 292 -25.20 18.91 -6.96
N LYS A 293 -26.45 18.98 -7.42
CA LYS A 293 -27.41 17.86 -7.38
C LYS A 293 -26.86 16.63 -8.09
N LYS A 294 -26.22 16.81 -9.26
CA LYS A 294 -25.53 15.72 -9.97
C LYS A 294 -24.32 15.20 -9.19
N ALA A 295 -23.47 16.07 -8.64
CA ALA A 295 -22.34 15.66 -7.81
C ALA A 295 -22.78 14.82 -6.61
N ASN A 296 -23.85 15.22 -5.93
CA ASN A 296 -24.49 14.49 -4.84
C ASN A 296 -25.04 13.12 -5.28
N GLN A 297 -25.65 13.02 -6.46
CA GLN A 297 -26.09 11.73 -7.01
C GLN A 297 -24.92 10.79 -7.29
N TYR A 298 -23.83 11.30 -7.88
CA TYR A 298 -22.62 10.49 -8.13
C TYR A 298 -21.93 10.07 -6.84
N LEU A 299 -21.93 10.93 -5.82
CA LEU A 299 -21.37 10.65 -4.49
C LEU A 299 -22.11 9.53 -3.78
N ARG A 300 -23.45 9.57 -3.73
CA ARG A 300 -24.27 8.44 -3.23
C ARG A 300 -24.07 7.17 -4.06
N GLY A 301 -23.85 7.30 -5.37
CA GLY A 301 -23.50 6.18 -6.24
C GLY A 301 -22.14 5.58 -5.91
N ALA A 302 -21.13 6.41 -5.65
CA ALA A 302 -19.78 5.99 -5.32
C ALA A 302 -19.68 5.34 -3.93
N MET A 303 -20.44 5.84 -2.95
CA MET A 303 -20.54 5.23 -1.62
C MET A 303 -21.20 3.84 -1.68
N ARG A 304 -22.27 3.68 -2.47
CA ARG A 304 -22.91 2.37 -2.68
C ARG A 304 -21.98 1.36 -3.37
N ASP A 305 -21.22 1.80 -4.37
CA ASP A 305 -20.24 0.93 -5.04
C ASP A 305 -19.12 0.53 -4.07
N PHE A 306 -18.66 1.47 -3.25
CA PHE A 306 -17.66 1.23 -2.21
C PHE A 306 -18.14 0.20 -1.17
N GLU A 307 -19.39 0.32 -0.69
CA GLU A 307 -20.01 -0.62 0.25
C GLU A 307 -20.17 -2.03 -0.35
N LYS A 308 -20.42 -2.12 -1.66
CA LYS A 308 -20.50 -3.38 -2.41
C LYS A 308 -19.13 -3.99 -2.77
N GLY A 309 -18.04 -3.29 -2.49
CA GLY A 309 -16.68 -3.71 -2.81
C GLY A 309 -16.22 -3.38 -4.23
N ASP A 310 -17.01 -2.65 -5.02
CA ASP A 310 -16.61 -2.17 -6.35
C ASP A 310 -15.81 -0.86 -6.24
N TYR A 311 -14.55 -1.00 -5.83
CA TYR A 311 -13.64 0.11 -5.57
C TYR A 311 -13.22 0.87 -6.83
N VAL A 312 -13.25 0.23 -8.01
CA VAL A 312 -12.89 0.86 -9.27
C VAL A 312 -14.01 1.79 -9.74
N SER A 313 -15.25 1.34 -9.68
CA SER A 313 -16.40 2.21 -9.98
C SER A 313 -16.50 3.36 -8.98
N ALA A 314 -16.29 3.09 -7.69
CA ALA A 314 -16.24 4.13 -6.66
C ALA A 314 -15.17 5.19 -6.96
N GLN A 315 -13.95 4.78 -7.32
CA GLN A 315 -12.86 5.70 -7.67
C GLN A 315 -13.10 6.47 -8.97
N ASN A 316 -13.67 5.86 -10.00
CA ASN A 316 -13.96 6.60 -11.24
C ASN A 316 -15.01 7.69 -11.01
N LYS A 317 -15.97 7.43 -10.11
CA LYS A 317 -16.98 8.41 -9.71
C LYS A 317 -16.39 9.57 -8.89
N THR A 318 -15.30 9.37 -8.12
CA THR A 318 -14.68 10.47 -7.33
C THR A 318 -14.19 11.62 -8.21
N MET A 319 -13.56 11.33 -9.35
CA MET A 319 -13.12 12.36 -10.30
C MET A 319 -14.28 13.15 -10.90
N LEU A 320 -15.39 12.48 -11.20
CA LEU A 320 -16.59 13.11 -11.75
C LEU A 320 -17.26 14.02 -10.72
N ILE A 321 -17.36 13.56 -9.46
CA ILE A 321 -17.89 14.34 -8.33
C ILE A 321 -17.05 15.61 -8.16
N GLN A 322 -15.72 15.46 -8.08
CA GLN A 322 -14.82 16.59 -7.90
C GLN A 322 -14.95 17.61 -9.03
N ARG A 323 -14.99 17.16 -10.30
CA ARG A 323 -15.15 18.04 -11.45
C ARG A 323 -16.48 18.81 -11.42
N MET A 324 -17.58 18.15 -11.06
CA MET A 324 -18.90 18.78 -10.98
C MET A 324 -19.00 19.75 -9.80
N ALA A 325 -18.50 19.36 -8.63
CA ALA A 325 -18.46 20.18 -7.43
C ALA A 325 -17.59 21.44 -7.63
N SER A 326 -16.39 21.29 -8.19
CA SER A 326 -15.53 22.44 -8.52
C SER A 326 -16.13 23.33 -9.61
N LYS A 327 -16.91 22.79 -10.55
CA LYS A 327 -17.62 23.60 -11.56
C LYS A 327 -18.81 24.34 -10.93
N ALA A 328 -19.55 23.71 -10.03
CA ALA A 328 -20.62 24.36 -9.26
C ALA A 328 -20.07 25.53 -8.43
N LEU A 329 -18.94 25.33 -7.75
CA LEU A 329 -18.24 26.38 -7.00
C LEU A 329 -17.77 27.54 -7.89
N ARG A 330 -17.41 27.29 -9.16
CA ARG A 330 -17.05 28.39 -10.07
C ARG A 330 -18.25 29.27 -10.43
N TYR A 331 -19.44 28.68 -10.52
CA TYR A 331 -20.68 29.42 -10.80
C TYR A 331 -21.18 30.26 -9.61
N THR A 332 -20.68 30.00 -8.40
CA THR A 332 -20.96 30.84 -7.22
C THR A 332 -19.96 31.98 -7.05
N THR A 333 -18.92 32.06 -7.89
CA THR A 333 -17.77 32.99 -7.72
C THR A 333 -17.69 34.11 -8.75
N THR A 334 -18.74 34.33 -9.54
CA THR A 334 -18.86 35.57 -10.33
C THR A 334 -19.13 36.80 -9.46
N ASP A 335 -19.50 36.64 -8.18
CA ASP A 335 -19.61 37.75 -7.22
C ASP A 335 -18.50 37.67 -6.16
N GLY A 336 -17.57 38.64 -6.25
CA GLY A 336 -16.30 38.71 -5.53
C GLY A 336 -16.39 38.83 -4.01
N SER A 337 -16.46 37.70 -3.29
CA SER A 337 -16.24 37.65 -1.84
C SER A 337 -14.97 36.87 -1.44
N GLY A 338 -14.18 37.46 -0.53
CA GLY A 338 -12.90 36.95 0.00
C GLY A 338 -12.96 35.60 0.71
N ALA A 339 -14.15 35.11 1.07
CA ALA A 339 -14.37 33.76 1.56
C ALA A 339 -13.93 32.68 0.55
N SER A 340 -13.97 33.00 -0.76
CA SER A 340 -13.58 32.08 -1.83
C SER A 340 -12.06 31.90 -2.00
N ALA A 341 -11.23 32.82 -1.49
CA ALA A 341 -9.77 32.69 -1.49
C ALA A 341 -9.30 31.74 -0.38
N ASN A 342 -9.97 31.79 0.78
CA ASN A 342 -9.68 30.92 1.92
C ASN A 342 -10.01 29.44 1.65
N ILE A 343 -11.19 29.17 1.09
CA ILE A 343 -11.59 27.81 0.73
C ILE A 343 -10.66 27.22 -0.36
N ARG A 344 -10.17 28.05 -1.29
CA ARG A 344 -9.18 27.66 -2.30
C ARG A 344 -7.80 27.38 -1.69
N LEU A 345 -7.38 28.13 -0.69
CA LEU A 345 -6.09 27.95 -0.03
C LEU A 345 -6.07 26.67 0.81
N ASN A 346 -7.13 26.42 1.60
CA ASN A 346 -7.25 25.18 2.37
C ASN A 346 -7.25 23.93 1.48
N ALA A 347 -8.00 23.95 0.37
CA ALA A 347 -8.02 22.84 -0.59
C ALA A 347 -6.63 22.59 -1.22
N ARG A 348 -5.84 23.65 -1.44
CA ARG A 348 -4.46 23.53 -1.95
C ARG A 348 -3.47 23.06 -0.89
N ILE A 349 -3.68 23.40 0.38
CA ILE A 349 -2.89 22.86 1.51
C ILE A 349 -3.11 21.36 1.61
N GLU A 350 -4.37 20.89 1.58
CA GLU A 350 -4.70 19.46 1.59
C GLU A 350 -4.14 18.72 0.36
N GLU A 351 -4.16 19.34 -0.81
CA GLU A 351 -3.55 18.78 -2.03
C GLU A 351 -2.02 18.66 -1.89
N ALA A 352 -1.37 19.67 -1.30
CA ALA A 352 0.07 19.67 -1.06
C ALA A 352 0.48 18.59 -0.04
N GLU A 353 -0.30 18.36 1.01
CA GLU A 353 -0.07 17.28 1.98
C GLU A 353 -0.14 15.89 1.33
N LYS A 354 -1.15 15.66 0.48
CA LYS A 354 -1.30 14.41 -0.28
C LYS A 354 -0.14 14.22 -1.26
N LEU A 355 0.31 15.29 -1.91
CA LEU A 355 1.47 15.26 -2.81
C LEU A 355 2.76 14.98 -2.04
N LEU A 356 2.96 15.57 -0.86
CA LEU A 356 4.11 15.32 0.02
C LEU A 356 4.19 13.84 0.42
N GLN A 357 3.07 13.27 0.84
CA GLN A 357 2.98 11.87 1.23
C GLN A 357 3.29 10.95 0.04
N LEU A 358 2.67 11.20 -1.12
CA LEU A 358 2.91 10.45 -2.34
C LEU A 358 4.37 10.56 -2.82
N ARG A 359 5.03 11.70 -2.58
CA ARG A 359 6.46 11.90 -2.87
C ARG A 359 7.37 11.14 -1.92
N ARG A 360 7.07 11.12 -0.62
CA ARG A 360 7.80 10.30 0.37
C ARG A 360 7.70 8.82 0.04
N GLU A 361 6.52 8.36 -0.37
CA GLU A 361 6.29 6.97 -0.81
C GLU A 361 7.05 6.64 -2.10
N GLN A 362 7.14 7.58 -3.05
CA GLN A 362 7.91 7.43 -4.30
C GLN A 362 9.43 7.39 -4.10
N LEU A 363 9.94 7.99 -3.02
CA LEU A 363 11.37 7.99 -2.70
C LEU A 363 11.85 6.68 -2.05
N GLY A 364 10.95 5.85 -1.49
CA GLY A 364 11.31 4.54 -0.92
C GLY A 364 12.40 4.61 0.17
N GLU A 365 13.17 3.53 0.35
CA GLU A 365 14.37 3.50 1.22
C GLU A 365 15.62 4.11 0.56
N ASP A 366 15.52 4.60 -0.68
CA ASP A 366 16.61 5.26 -1.42
C ASP A 366 16.80 6.69 -0.89
N ARG A 367 17.32 6.77 0.33
CA ARG A 367 17.61 8.01 1.05
C ARG A 367 18.84 8.68 0.44
N SER A 368 18.67 9.38 -0.69
CA SER A 368 19.53 10.55 -0.87
C SER A 368 19.14 11.53 0.25
N GLY A 369 20.01 11.68 1.25
CA GLY A 369 19.73 12.49 2.45
C GLY A 369 19.27 13.92 2.12
N SER A 370 19.59 14.38 0.91
CA SER A 370 19.24 15.68 0.36
C SER A 370 17.80 15.76 -0.21
N ALA A 371 17.26 14.71 -0.82
CA ALA A 371 15.86 14.70 -1.26
C ALA A 371 14.89 14.55 -0.07
N GLU A 372 15.30 13.77 0.93
CA GLU A 372 14.57 13.64 2.20
C GLU A 372 14.58 14.97 2.97
N TYR A 373 15.71 15.67 3.02
CA TYR A 373 15.82 17.01 3.61
C TYR A 373 14.87 18.03 2.94
N LEU A 374 14.79 18.05 1.59
CA LEU A 374 13.85 18.94 0.88
C LEU A 374 12.39 18.61 1.17
N LEU A 375 12.05 17.32 1.33
CA LEU A 375 10.70 16.93 1.74
C LEU A 375 10.41 17.25 3.21
N ASP A 376 11.40 17.21 4.10
CA ASP A 376 11.23 17.65 5.49
C ASP A 376 10.99 19.17 5.57
N GLN A 377 11.74 19.96 4.80
CA GLN A 377 11.51 21.41 4.70
C GLN A 377 10.15 21.74 4.07
N ALA A 378 9.75 21.02 3.01
CA ALA A 378 8.43 21.17 2.43
C ALA A 378 7.31 20.84 3.43
N SER A 379 7.50 19.81 4.26
CA SER A 379 6.56 19.44 5.33
C SER A 379 6.39 20.56 6.35
N LYS A 380 7.50 21.16 6.82
CA LYS A 380 7.48 22.29 7.76
C LYS A 380 6.79 23.52 7.18
N LEU A 381 6.94 23.76 5.88
CA LEU A 381 6.30 24.87 5.19
C LEU A 381 4.81 24.65 4.94
N ILE A 382 4.38 23.41 4.68
CA ILE A 382 2.95 23.05 4.60
C ILE A 382 2.29 23.24 5.97
N GLU A 383 2.93 22.76 7.04
CA GLU A 383 2.44 22.96 8.41
C GLU A 383 2.39 24.45 8.77
N GLY A 384 3.46 25.20 8.47
CA GLY A 384 3.48 26.65 8.65
C GLY A 384 2.46 27.40 7.79
N SER A 385 2.06 26.85 6.64
CA SER A 385 1.00 27.38 5.77
C SER A 385 -0.38 27.13 6.37
N ARG A 386 -0.61 25.96 6.98
CA ARG A 386 -1.83 25.61 7.72
C ARG A 386 -2.01 26.49 8.95
N ILE A 387 -0.98 26.66 9.76
CA ILE A 387 -1.00 27.56 10.93
C ILE A 387 -1.25 29.02 10.50
N ALA A 388 -0.60 29.50 9.43
CA ALA A 388 -0.84 30.85 8.91
C ALA A 388 -2.28 31.02 8.37
N TYR A 389 -2.84 29.97 7.75
CA TYR A 389 -4.21 29.95 7.27
C TYR A 389 -5.23 30.01 8.42
N GLU A 390 -5.03 29.18 9.45
CA GLU A 390 -5.88 29.12 10.66
C GLU A 390 -5.85 30.45 11.43
N ASN A 391 -4.73 31.17 11.39
CA ASN A 391 -4.58 32.51 11.96
C ASN A 391 -5.07 33.64 11.04
N GLY A 392 -5.71 33.34 9.91
CA GLY A 392 -6.26 34.34 8.98
C GLY A 392 -5.20 35.08 8.13
N LYS A 393 -3.92 34.69 8.20
CA LYS A 393 -2.81 35.28 7.42
C LYS A 393 -2.69 34.62 6.05
N THR A 394 -3.64 34.91 5.18
CA THR A 394 -3.86 34.26 3.87
C THR A 394 -2.68 34.41 2.90
N ASN A 395 -2.06 35.59 2.83
CA ASN A 395 -0.91 35.84 1.97
C ASN A 395 0.33 35.08 2.44
N GLU A 396 0.57 35.02 3.75
CA GLU A 396 1.68 34.28 4.35
C GLU A 396 1.51 32.76 4.12
N SER A 397 0.29 32.27 4.32
CA SER A 397 -0.08 30.89 4.02
C SER A 397 0.15 30.52 2.55
N PHE A 398 -0.23 31.40 1.62
CA PHE A 398 0.00 31.20 0.19
C PHE A 398 1.49 31.17 -0.18
N LYS A 399 2.30 32.09 0.35
CA LYS A 399 3.76 32.14 0.11
C LYS A 399 4.44 30.85 0.59
N LYS A 400 4.11 30.39 1.80
CA LYS A 400 4.63 29.14 2.38
C LYS A 400 4.23 27.91 1.56
N LEU A 401 2.98 27.85 1.10
CA LEU A 401 2.48 26.76 0.27
C LEU A 401 3.15 26.68 -1.09
N GLN A 402 3.36 27.83 -1.75
CA GLN A 402 4.07 27.88 -3.02
C GLN A 402 5.52 27.41 -2.88
N LEU A 403 6.21 27.81 -1.81
CA LEU A 403 7.57 27.38 -1.52
C LEU A 403 7.63 25.86 -1.30
N ALA A 404 6.70 25.31 -0.52
CA ALA A 404 6.61 23.87 -0.29
C ALA A 404 6.42 23.07 -1.61
N LEU A 405 5.52 23.54 -2.49
CA LEU A 405 5.27 22.89 -3.79
C LEU A 405 6.50 22.90 -4.71
N ARG A 406 7.32 23.96 -4.66
CA ARG A 406 8.59 24.03 -5.41
C ARG A 406 9.61 23.02 -4.89
N LEU A 407 9.81 22.96 -3.56
CA LEU A 407 10.73 22.00 -2.93
C LEU A 407 10.34 20.54 -3.24
N MET A 408 9.03 20.23 -3.23
CA MET A 408 8.52 18.90 -3.61
C MET A 408 8.71 18.55 -5.10
N ASN A 409 8.73 19.54 -5.99
CA ASN A 409 8.99 19.31 -7.40
C ASN A 409 10.49 19.14 -7.70
N GLN A 410 11.37 19.70 -6.86
CA GLN A 410 12.82 19.57 -6.99
C GLN A 410 13.38 18.31 -6.32
N SER A 411 12.78 17.83 -5.22
CA SER A 411 13.13 16.50 -4.69
C SER A 411 12.92 15.40 -5.76
N LYS A 412 11.93 15.59 -6.63
CA LYS A 412 11.66 14.74 -7.80
C LYS A 412 12.73 14.84 -8.90
N SER A 413 13.37 15.99 -9.09
CA SER A 413 14.44 16.15 -10.10
C SER A 413 15.77 15.58 -9.62
N LEU A 414 16.06 15.69 -8.32
CA LEU A 414 17.25 15.09 -7.70
C LEU A 414 17.25 13.56 -7.74
N ALA A 415 16.07 12.93 -7.67
CA ALA A 415 15.93 11.48 -7.85
C ALA A 415 16.19 10.99 -9.30
N LYS A 416 16.44 11.89 -10.26
CA LYS A 416 16.58 11.58 -11.69
C LYS A 416 17.85 12.13 -12.37
N ALA A 417 18.66 12.92 -11.69
CA ALA A 417 19.75 13.66 -12.33
C ALA A 417 21.10 12.92 -12.24
N GLY A 418 21.57 12.40 -13.39
CA GLY A 418 22.95 12.01 -13.64
C GLY A 418 23.68 13.08 -14.48
N SER A 419 23.72 14.32 -14.01
CA SER A 419 24.37 15.43 -14.73
C SER A 419 25.72 15.79 -14.12
N VAL A 420 26.72 15.96 -14.98
CA VAL A 420 28.07 16.43 -14.65
C VAL A 420 27.99 17.94 -14.38
N TYR A 421 28.28 18.35 -13.15
CA TYR A 421 28.37 19.76 -12.75
C TYR A 421 29.83 20.14 -12.53
N ASP A 422 30.18 21.37 -12.90
CA ASP A 422 31.51 21.96 -12.64
C ASP A 422 31.56 22.55 -11.21
N PRO A 423 32.41 22.02 -10.30
CA PRO A 423 32.54 22.49 -8.92
C PRO A 423 32.86 23.98 -8.81
N ASP A 424 33.72 24.50 -9.68
CA ASP A 424 34.24 25.87 -9.58
C ASP A 424 33.16 26.89 -9.90
N ASN A 425 32.31 26.58 -10.89
CA ASN A 425 31.15 27.40 -11.23
C ASN A 425 30.10 27.41 -10.10
N LEU A 426 29.87 26.25 -9.46
CA LEU A 426 28.97 26.17 -8.31
C LEU A 426 29.49 26.96 -7.11
N LEU A 427 30.78 26.91 -6.83
CA LEU A 427 31.37 27.64 -5.71
C LEU A 427 31.27 29.16 -5.93
N LYS A 428 31.50 29.64 -7.16
CA LYS A 428 31.30 31.06 -7.52
C LYS A 428 29.85 31.51 -7.31
N ARG A 429 28.87 30.70 -7.73
CA ARG A 429 27.45 30.99 -7.53
C ARG A 429 27.05 30.97 -6.05
N TYR A 430 27.58 30.02 -5.28
CA TYR A 430 27.39 29.97 -3.83
C TYR A 430 27.89 31.26 -3.15
N ASN A 431 29.14 31.66 -3.43
CA ASN A 431 29.73 32.85 -2.79
C ASN A 431 28.91 34.11 -3.09
N ARG A 432 28.51 34.30 -4.35
CA ARG A 432 27.64 35.41 -4.75
C ARG A 432 26.33 35.44 -3.95
N LEU A 433 25.64 34.31 -3.83
CA LEU A 433 24.39 34.23 -3.07
C LEU A 433 24.62 34.44 -1.57
N SER A 434 25.74 33.96 -1.04
CA SER A 434 26.10 34.13 0.37
C SER A 434 26.30 35.60 0.72
N ASP A 435 27.04 36.33 -0.11
CA ASP A 435 27.27 37.77 0.06
C ASP A 435 25.97 38.55 -0.03
N THR A 436 25.11 38.17 -0.99
CA THR A 436 23.82 38.83 -1.19
C THR A 436 22.86 38.55 -0.02
N LEU A 437 22.88 37.33 0.55
CA LEU A 437 22.09 36.98 1.75
C LEU A 437 22.59 37.71 2.99
N THR A 438 23.90 37.85 3.16
CA THR A 438 24.48 38.65 4.25
C THR A 438 24.06 40.11 4.14
N SER A 439 24.06 40.69 2.94
CA SER A 439 23.58 42.07 2.75
C SER A 439 22.09 42.25 3.04
N LEU A 440 21.27 41.20 2.86
CA LEU A 440 19.84 41.21 3.20
C LEU A 440 19.59 40.98 4.71
N GLU A 441 20.44 40.19 5.36
CA GLU A 441 20.41 39.99 6.82
C GLU A 441 20.91 41.21 7.60
N ASP A 442 21.77 42.05 6.99
CA ASP A 442 22.22 43.30 7.60
C ASP A 442 21.17 44.42 7.48
N GLN A 443 20.12 44.24 6.68
CA GLN A 443 18.98 45.17 6.60
C GLN A 443 17.97 44.87 7.72
N THR A 444 17.78 45.83 8.63
CA THR A 444 17.07 45.67 9.92
C THR A 444 15.60 45.23 9.82
N ASP A 445 14.92 45.46 8.69
CA ASP A 445 13.52 45.05 8.50
C ASP A 445 13.34 43.58 8.03
N ILE A 446 14.43 42.92 7.61
CA ILE A 446 14.39 41.59 6.99
C ILE A 446 15.02 40.50 7.89
N GLN A 447 15.74 40.90 8.95
CA GLN A 447 16.38 39.97 9.90
C GLN A 447 15.46 38.89 10.50
N ASN A 448 14.17 39.19 10.64
CA ASN A 448 13.19 38.27 11.20
C ASN A 448 12.34 37.53 10.15
N ASP A 449 12.65 37.68 8.86
CA ASP A 449 11.93 36.91 7.85
C ASP A 449 12.37 35.45 7.89
N SER A 450 11.45 34.60 8.35
CA SER A 450 11.58 33.15 8.31
C SER A 450 12.01 32.61 6.94
N ALA A 451 11.72 33.33 5.84
CA ALA A 451 12.18 33.00 4.51
C ALA A 451 13.70 33.14 4.36
N VAL A 452 14.31 34.22 4.86
CA VAL A 452 15.76 34.46 4.78
C VAL A 452 16.53 33.44 5.61
N ALA A 453 16.05 33.12 6.82
CA ALA A 453 16.64 32.07 7.64
C ALA A 453 16.59 30.68 6.97
N VAL A 454 15.51 30.38 6.22
CA VAL A 454 15.40 29.14 5.43
C VAL A 454 16.38 29.15 4.25
N LEU A 455 16.52 30.28 3.55
CA LEU A 455 17.49 30.43 2.45
C LEU A 455 18.93 30.27 2.93
N ARG A 456 19.28 30.83 4.09
CA ARG A 456 20.62 30.66 4.70
C ARG A 456 20.90 29.19 5.05
N ARG A 457 19.93 28.48 5.63
CA ARG A 457 20.08 27.03 5.90
C ARG A 457 20.23 26.22 4.62
N LEU A 458 19.47 26.54 3.56
CA LEU A 458 19.58 25.88 2.26
C LEU A 458 20.94 26.15 1.61
N LEU A 459 21.45 27.37 1.73
CA LEU A 459 22.75 27.76 1.17
C LEU A 459 23.90 27.08 1.93
N ASN A 460 23.87 27.06 3.27
CA ASN A 460 24.85 26.31 4.07
C ASN A 460 24.84 24.82 3.74
N LYS A 461 23.65 24.23 3.53
CA LYS A 461 23.54 22.84 3.11
C LYS A 461 24.08 22.62 1.70
N ALA A 462 23.97 23.62 0.82
CA ALA A 462 24.60 23.59 -0.50
C ALA A 462 26.13 23.56 -0.39
N LYS A 463 26.71 24.34 0.54
CA LYS A 463 28.15 24.35 0.82
C LYS A 463 28.65 22.99 1.31
N GLU A 464 27.96 22.40 2.30
CA GLU A 464 28.29 21.07 2.80
C GLU A 464 28.30 20.02 1.68
N ASN A 465 27.32 20.07 0.76
CA ASN A 465 27.24 19.14 -0.36
C ASN A 465 28.30 19.43 -1.43
N LEU A 466 28.69 20.69 -1.62
CA LEU A 466 29.76 21.09 -2.54
C LEU A 466 31.11 20.58 -2.03
N ASP A 467 31.39 20.77 -0.74
CA ASP A 467 32.62 20.34 -0.09
C ASP A 467 32.70 18.80 0.02
N SER A 468 31.55 18.11 0.09
CA SER A 468 31.46 16.63 0.08
C SER A 468 31.47 16.01 -1.32
N GLY A 469 31.65 16.79 -2.39
CA GLY A 469 31.66 16.31 -3.77
C GLY A 469 30.29 15.91 -4.35
N ASN A 470 29.19 16.21 -3.65
CA ASN A 470 27.82 15.97 -4.11
C ASN A 470 27.31 17.15 -4.96
N LEU A 471 27.92 17.33 -6.12
CA LEU A 471 27.77 18.50 -6.98
C LEU A 471 26.34 18.67 -7.52
N VAL A 472 25.63 17.57 -7.75
CA VAL A 472 24.23 17.59 -8.22
C VAL A 472 23.33 18.26 -7.19
N VAL A 473 23.49 17.89 -5.91
CA VAL A 473 22.70 18.47 -4.83
C VAL A 473 23.08 19.92 -4.58
N ALA A 474 24.39 20.21 -4.55
CA ALA A 474 24.88 21.57 -4.37
C ALA A 474 24.32 22.52 -5.45
N ALA A 475 24.34 22.11 -6.71
CA ALA A 475 23.80 22.88 -7.82
C ALA A 475 22.31 23.19 -7.68
N HIS A 476 21.52 22.22 -7.23
CA HIS A 476 20.08 22.40 -7.05
C HIS A 476 19.76 23.31 -5.87
N LEU A 477 20.46 23.14 -4.73
CA LEU A 477 20.27 24.02 -3.57
C LEU A 477 20.67 25.47 -3.89
N ILE A 478 21.78 25.68 -4.60
CA ILE A 478 22.20 27.00 -5.09
C ILE A 478 21.12 27.61 -6.00
N SER A 479 20.57 26.85 -6.93
CA SER A 479 19.51 27.34 -7.82
C SER A 479 18.21 27.67 -7.09
N ILE A 480 17.88 26.97 -6.00
CA ILE A 480 16.73 27.30 -5.13
C ILE A 480 16.93 28.66 -4.49
N VAL A 481 18.10 28.87 -3.90
CA VAL A 481 18.43 30.11 -3.21
C VAL A 481 18.40 31.27 -4.20
N GLU A 482 19.03 31.12 -5.36
CA GLU A 482 19.07 32.14 -6.42
C GLU A 482 17.67 32.56 -6.89
N ASN A 483 16.81 31.60 -7.22
CA ASN A 483 15.45 31.91 -7.70
C ASN A 483 14.56 32.55 -6.63
N GLN A 484 14.77 32.25 -5.35
CA GLN A 484 14.00 32.87 -4.27
C GLN A 484 14.54 34.22 -3.86
N MET A 485 15.85 34.41 -3.91
CA MET A 485 16.46 35.72 -3.74
C MET A 485 15.98 36.69 -4.82
N ASP A 486 15.92 36.27 -6.08
CA ASP A 486 15.34 37.07 -7.17
C ASP A 486 13.88 37.46 -6.92
N PHE A 487 13.11 36.61 -6.23
CA PHE A 487 11.72 36.89 -5.88
C PHE A 487 11.61 37.90 -4.73
N ILE A 488 12.41 37.72 -3.67
CA ILE A 488 12.46 38.64 -2.52
C ILE A 488 12.96 40.02 -2.95
N LEU A 489 14.01 40.08 -3.77
CA LEU A 489 14.56 41.33 -4.28
C LEU A 489 13.58 42.07 -5.20
N LYS A 490 12.77 41.34 -5.99
CA LYS A 490 11.71 41.95 -6.81
C LYS A 490 10.54 42.49 -6.00
N ASP A 491 10.21 41.85 -4.88
CA ASP A 491 9.17 42.32 -3.96
C ASP A 491 9.66 43.52 -3.12
N ALA A 492 10.96 43.66 -2.86
CA ALA A 492 11.55 44.78 -2.11
C ALA A 492 11.72 46.08 -2.93
N ILE A 493 11.63 46.01 -4.27
CA ILE A 493 11.78 47.15 -5.20
C ILE A 493 10.41 47.79 -5.55
N LYS A 494 9.31 47.26 -5.01
CA LYS A 494 7.96 47.85 -5.10
C LYS A 494 7.57 48.45 -3.76
#